data_AF-A0A7C7KM06-F1
#
_entry.id   AF-A0A7C7KM06-F1
#
_cell.length_a   1.000
_cell.length_b   1.000
_cell.length_c   1.000
_cell.angle_alpha   90.00
_cell.angle_beta   90.00
_cell.angle_gamma   90.00
#
_symmetry.space_group_name_H-M   'P 1'
#
loop_
_entity.id
_entity.type
_entity.pdbx_description
1 polymer ?
#
loop_
_entity_poly.entity_id
_entity_poly.type
_entity_poly.pdbx_seq_one_letter_code
_entity_poly.pdbx_strand_id
1 'polypeptide(L)'
;ANANGVAPGYKSVLTNPRLEAVSQPAKVWADSLDYAWCAPRIPGMFEMEQVLGNEINKAVVGQSSAKEALDAGAEAWRSIMKRNGFFTSREPFPYSAVEAGTWVGRGKPSPI
;
A
#
# COMPACT_ATOMS: atom_id res chain seq x y z
N ALA A 1 18.71 6.56 7.79
CA ALA A 1 17.95 5.36 8.20
C ALA A 1 17.44 4.69 6.94
N ASN A 2 17.93 3.50 6.64
CA ASN A 2 17.47 2.72 5.50
C ASN A 2 16.00 2.34 5.80
N ALA A 3 15.06 2.84 5.02
CA ALA A 3 13.68 2.37 5.07
C ALA A 3 13.69 0.94 4.51
N ASN A 4 13.95 -0.05 5.37
CA ASN A 4 14.15 -1.47 5.04
C ASN A 4 12.85 -2.17 4.61
N GLY A 5 11.97 -1.46 3.92
CA GLY A 5 10.77 -2.04 3.34
C GLY A 5 11.13 -2.95 2.17
N VAL A 6 10.37 -4.02 2.03
CA VAL A 6 10.39 -4.92 0.88
C VAL A 6 9.73 -4.17 -0.29
N ALA A 7 10.54 -3.66 -1.22
CA ALA A 7 10.06 -2.96 -2.42
C ALA A 7 10.38 -3.77 -3.68
N PRO A 8 9.51 -3.77 -4.71
CA PRO A 8 9.76 -4.52 -5.95
C PRO A 8 11.10 -4.20 -6.60
N GLY A 9 11.58 -2.95 -6.50
CA GLY A 9 12.88 -2.52 -7.01
C GLY A 9 14.09 -3.21 -6.36
N TYR A 10 13.92 -3.83 -5.19
CA TYR A 10 14.97 -4.58 -4.50
C TYR A 10 14.95 -6.08 -4.80
N LYS A 11 14.09 -6.57 -5.72
CA LYS A 11 13.97 -8.00 -5.99
C LYS A 11 15.32 -8.66 -6.33
N SER A 12 16.15 -8.04 -7.16
CA SER A 12 17.48 -8.55 -7.51
C SER A 12 18.46 -8.61 -6.34
N VAL A 13 18.29 -7.73 -5.35
CA VAL A 13 19.07 -7.75 -4.10
C VAL A 13 18.58 -8.87 -3.20
N LEU A 14 17.26 -9.00 -3.06
CA LEU A 14 16.61 -10.00 -2.20
C LEU A 14 16.84 -11.43 -2.69
N THR A 15 16.87 -11.67 -4.01
CA THR A 15 17.17 -12.98 -4.59
C THR A 15 18.67 -13.25 -4.76
N ASN A 16 19.54 -12.46 -4.13
CA ASN A 16 20.98 -12.70 -4.16
C ASN A 16 21.33 -13.90 -3.27
N PRO A 17 21.92 -15.00 -3.80
CA PRO A 17 22.23 -16.19 -3.01
C PRO A 17 23.15 -15.93 -1.83
N ARG A 18 24.04 -14.93 -1.93
CA ARG A 18 24.93 -14.54 -0.82
C ARG A 18 24.16 -13.86 0.31
N LEU A 19 23.13 -13.07 -0.03
CA LEU A 19 22.28 -12.43 0.97
C LEU A 19 21.37 -13.48 1.62
N GLU A 20 20.74 -14.35 0.84
CA GLU A 20 19.88 -15.41 1.37
C GLU A 20 20.63 -16.37 2.30
N ALA A 21 21.92 -16.64 2.02
CA ALA A 21 22.77 -17.49 2.86
C ALA A 21 23.01 -16.92 4.27
N VAL A 22 22.93 -15.59 4.44
CA VAL A 22 23.19 -14.91 5.72
C VAL A 22 21.97 -14.19 6.29
N SER A 23 20.89 -14.09 5.52
CA SER A 23 19.63 -13.44 5.86
C SER A 23 18.48 -14.29 5.34
N GLN A 24 18.05 -15.23 6.17
CA GLN A 24 16.92 -16.11 5.91
C GLN A 24 15.62 -15.33 5.59
N PRO A 25 15.36 -14.14 6.21
CA PRO A 25 14.21 -13.32 5.81
C PRO A 25 14.25 -12.83 4.36
N ALA A 26 15.43 -12.69 3.74
CA ALA A 26 15.55 -12.19 2.38
C ALA A 26 14.78 -13.05 1.36
N LYS A 27 14.83 -14.38 1.52
CA LYS A 27 14.06 -15.32 0.70
C LYS A 27 12.56 -15.09 0.87
N VAL A 28 12.08 -15.03 2.12
CA VAL A 28 10.65 -14.82 2.43
C VAL A 28 10.15 -13.49 1.87
N TRP A 29 10.97 -12.43 1.98
CA TRP A 29 10.66 -11.12 1.41
C TRP A 29 10.64 -11.15 -0.12
N ALA A 30 11.57 -11.84 -0.77
CA ALA A 30 11.58 -12.00 -2.23
C ALA A 30 10.34 -12.76 -2.73
N ASP A 31 9.96 -13.84 -2.03
CA ASP A 31 8.77 -14.62 -2.34
C ASP A 31 7.49 -13.78 -2.12
N SER A 32 7.45 -12.94 -1.07
CA SER A 32 6.30 -12.07 -0.78
C SER A 32 6.09 -10.97 -1.83
N LEU A 33 7.16 -10.51 -2.50
CA LEU A 33 7.06 -9.49 -3.55
C LEU A 33 6.22 -9.96 -4.74
N ASP A 34 6.17 -11.26 -4.98
CA ASP A 34 5.36 -11.82 -6.06
C ASP A 34 3.86 -11.66 -5.83
N TYR A 35 3.44 -11.31 -4.61
CA TYR A 35 2.05 -11.10 -4.23
C TYR A 35 1.77 -9.68 -3.73
N ALA A 36 2.77 -8.80 -3.83
CA ALA A 36 2.69 -7.46 -3.27
C ALA A 36 1.63 -6.60 -3.99
N TRP A 37 0.89 -5.84 -3.19
CA TRP A 37 0.16 -4.67 -3.65
C TRP A 37 1.01 -3.43 -3.45
N CYS A 38 1.36 -2.75 -4.54
CA CYS A 38 2.11 -1.52 -4.51
C CYS A 38 1.15 -0.33 -4.54
N ALA A 39 0.95 0.29 -3.39
CA ALA A 39 0.15 1.51 -3.32
C ALA A 39 0.93 2.67 -3.97
N PRO A 40 0.38 3.33 -5.02
CA PRO A 40 1.06 4.44 -5.67
C PRO A 40 1.14 5.63 -4.72
N ARG A 41 2.23 6.39 -4.74
CA ARG A 41 2.31 7.66 -4.00
C ARG A 41 1.54 8.74 -4.74
N ILE A 42 0.40 9.15 -4.19
CA ILE A 42 -0.53 10.11 -4.81
C ILE A 42 -0.61 11.42 -4.01
N PRO A 43 -1.01 12.55 -4.62
CA PRO A 43 -1.28 13.79 -3.88
C PRO A 43 -2.25 13.55 -2.72
N GLY A 44 -1.89 14.00 -1.52
CA GLY A 44 -2.68 13.80 -0.30
C GLY A 44 -2.52 12.44 0.40
N MET A 45 -1.68 11.52 -0.12
CA MET A 45 -1.59 10.17 0.44
C MET A 45 -1.15 10.13 1.92
N PHE A 46 -0.22 10.97 2.34
CA PHE A 46 0.19 11.01 3.76
C PHE A 46 -0.97 11.41 4.68
N GLU A 47 -1.76 12.40 4.27
CA GLU A 47 -2.95 12.83 5.01
C GLU A 47 -3.99 11.69 5.03
N MET A 48 -4.19 10.99 3.91
CA MET A 48 -5.04 9.81 3.82
C MET A 48 -4.59 8.72 4.79
N GLU A 49 -3.31 8.34 4.80
CA GLU A 49 -2.74 7.35 5.71
C GLU A 49 -2.97 7.74 7.19
N GLN A 50 -2.79 9.02 7.53
CA GLN A 50 -3.02 9.53 8.89
C GLN A 50 -4.49 9.44 9.30
N VAL A 51 -5.43 9.89 8.47
CA VAL A 51 -6.85 9.86 8.85
C VAL A 51 -7.37 8.44 8.98
N LEU A 52 -6.98 7.52 8.08
CA LEU A 52 -7.37 6.12 8.20
C LEU A 52 -6.75 5.47 9.45
N GLY A 53 -5.47 5.74 9.73
CA GLY A 53 -4.81 5.24 10.95
C GLY A 53 -5.54 5.68 12.22
N ASN A 54 -6.01 6.92 12.28
CA ASN A 54 -6.78 7.43 13.41
C ASN A 54 -8.13 6.71 13.56
N GLU A 55 -8.86 6.47 12.47
CA GLU A 55 -10.12 5.72 12.52
C GLU A 55 -9.91 4.25 12.92
N ILE A 56 -8.86 3.61 12.38
CA ILE A 56 -8.48 2.24 12.79
C ILE A 56 -8.17 2.20 14.29
N ASN A 57 -7.43 3.18 14.81
CA ASN A 57 -7.12 3.24 16.24
C ASN A 57 -8.38 3.31 17.10
N LYS A 58 -9.40 4.09 16.71
CA LYS A 58 -10.69 4.14 17.41
C LYS A 58 -11.35 2.77 17.47
N ALA A 59 -11.33 2.00 16.36
CA ALA A 59 -11.85 0.65 16.35
C ALA A 59 -11.06 -0.28 17.28
N VAL A 60 -9.73 -0.20 17.27
CA VAL A 60 -8.85 -1.02 18.11
C VAL A 60 -9.09 -0.75 19.60
N VAL A 61 -9.32 0.50 19.99
CA VAL A 61 -9.58 0.86 21.40
C VAL A 61 -11.05 0.77 21.81
N GLY A 62 -11.92 0.25 20.94
CA GLY A 62 -13.35 0.03 21.23
C GLY A 62 -14.22 1.29 21.22
N GLN A 63 -13.74 2.40 20.64
CA GLN A 63 -14.50 3.64 20.48
C GLN A 63 -15.43 3.62 19.24
N SER A 64 -15.18 2.71 18.30
CA SER A 64 -16.03 2.45 17.14
C SER A 64 -15.98 0.97 16.75
N SER A 65 -16.92 0.51 15.95
CA SER A 65 -16.80 -0.77 15.27
C SER A 65 -15.77 -0.69 14.12
N ALA A 66 -15.29 -1.85 13.66
CA ALA A 66 -14.41 -1.93 12.50
C ALA A 66 -15.08 -1.36 11.24
N LYS A 67 -16.38 -1.61 11.06
CA LYS A 67 -17.14 -1.08 9.92
C LYS A 67 -17.21 0.45 9.95
N GLU A 68 -17.58 1.02 11.09
CA GLU A 68 -17.68 2.48 11.23
C GLU A 68 -16.34 3.19 10.98
N ALA A 69 -15.24 2.61 11.48
CA ALA A 69 -13.90 3.14 11.24
C ALA A 69 -13.52 3.11 9.74
N LEU A 70 -13.81 2.02 9.05
CA LEU A 70 -13.53 1.89 7.61
C LEU A 70 -14.41 2.83 6.78
N ASP A 71 -15.70 2.95 7.11
CA ASP A 71 -16.63 3.86 6.44
C ASP A 71 -16.19 5.32 6.62
N ALA A 72 -15.80 5.72 7.84
CA ALA A 72 -15.28 7.06 8.14
C ALA A 72 -13.97 7.35 7.41
N GLY A 73 -13.04 6.39 7.39
CA GLY A 73 -11.78 6.50 6.65
C GLY A 73 -12.01 6.65 5.15
N ALA A 74 -12.93 5.87 4.56
CA ALA A 74 -13.27 5.95 3.15
C ALA A 74 -13.87 7.31 2.76
N GLU A 75 -14.76 7.87 3.59
CA GLU A 75 -15.32 9.21 3.34
C GLU A 75 -14.24 10.31 3.47
N ALA A 76 -13.39 10.23 4.48
CA ALA A 76 -12.27 11.17 4.65
C ALA A 76 -11.32 11.13 3.44
N TRP A 77 -10.97 9.93 2.97
CA TRP A 77 -10.16 9.76 1.76
C TRP A 77 -10.82 10.36 0.54
N ARG A 78 -12.12 10.11 0.32
CA ARG A 78 -12.86 10.68 -0.81
C ARG A 78 -12.83 12.21 -0.79
N SER A 79 -12.98 12.81 0.39
CA SER A 79 -12.87 14.26 0.58
C SER A 79 -11.47 14.79 0.23
N ILE A 80 -10.42 14.15 0.77
CA ILE A 80 -9.01 14.51 0.50
C ILE A 80 -8.70 14.38 -0.99
N MET A 81 -9.08 13.27 -1.62
CA MET A 81 -8.86 13.02 -3.04
C MET A 81 -9.53 14.08 -3.91
N LYS A 82 -10.79 14.44 -3.62
CA LYS A 82 -11.50 15.52 -4.33
C LYS A 82 -10.78 16.87 -4.21
N ARG A 83 -10.33 17.25 -3.01
CA ARG A 83 -9.55 18.50 -2.82
C ARG A 83 -8.25 18.49 -3.62
N ASN A 84 -7.65 17.32 -3.80
CA ASN A 84 -6.45 17.12 -4.62
C ASN A 84 -6.75 16.93 -6.12
N GLY A 85 -7.97 17.19 -6.57
CA GLY A 85 -8.35 17.21 -7.98
C GLY A 85 -8.82 15.88 -8.55
N PHE A 86 -8.70 14.77 -7.82
CA PHE A 86 -9.26 13.48 -8.27
C PHE A 86 -10.78 13.55 -8.40
N PHE A 87 -11.33 12.82 -9.38
CA PHE A 87 -12.77 12.83 -9.69
C PHE A 87 -13.30 14.19 -10.18
N THR A 88 -12.42 15.08 -10.65
CA THR A 88 -12.77 16.38 -11.22
C THR A 88 -12.13 16.55 -12.61
N SER A 89 -12.36 17.69 -13.27
CA SER A 89 -11.67 18.05 -14.51
C SER A 89 -10.17 18.35 -14.35
N ARG A 90 -9.64 18.34 -13.12
CA ARG A 90 -8.23 18.62 -12.78
C ARG A 90 -7.54 17.41 -12.16
N GLU A 91 -7.92 16.21 -12.58
CA GLU A 91 -7.36 14.97 -12.05
C GLU A 91 -5.83 14.91 -12.28
N PRO A 92 -5.00 14.69 -11.24
CA PRO A 92 -3.54 14.67 -11.39
C PRO A 92 -3.04 13.58 -12.33
N PHE A 93 -3.67 12.41 -12.29
CA PHE A 93 -3.46 11.30 -13.22
C PHE A 93 -4.64 10.32 -13.11
N PRO A 94 -4.99 9.61 -14.20
CA PRO A 94 -6.02 8.59 -14.15
C PRO A 94 -5.50 7.31 -13.46
N TYR A 95 -6.38 6.56 -12.78
CA TYR A 95 -6.00 5.29 -12.14
C TYR A 95 -5.35 4.29 -13.13
N SER A 96 -5.77 4.30 -14.40
CA SER A 96 -5.19 3.47 -15.46
C SER A 96 -3.68 3.70 -15.66
N ALA A 97 -3.15 4.87 -15.29
CA ALA A 97 -1.72 5.15 -15.36
C ALA A 97 -0.90 4.37 -14.33
N VAL A 98 -1.52 3.90 -13.24
CA VAL A 98 -0.85 3.19 -12.14
C VAL A 98 -1.34 1.74 -11.97
N GLU A 99 -2.47 1.38 -12.57
CA GLU A 99 -3.13 0.08 -12.40
C GLU A 99 -2.23 -1.13 -12.65
N ALA A 100 -1.41 -1.09 -13.70
CA ALA A 100 -0.49 -2.19 -14.01
C ALA A 100 0.59 -2.36 -12.94
N GLY A 101 0.95 -1.28 -12.24
CA GLY A 101 1.96 -1.28 -11.18
C GLY A 101 1.40 -1.57 -9.79
N THR A 102 0.08 -1.55 -9.58
CA THR A 102 -0.50 -1.72 -8.24
C THR A 102 -0.53 -3.16 -7.77
N TRP A 103 -0.67 -4.14 -8.67
CA TRP A 103 -0.74 -5.56 -8.30
C TRP A 103 0.33 -6.37 -9.00
N VAL A 104 1.47 -6.55 -8.33
CA VAL A 104 2.61 -7.35 -8.85
C VAL A 104 2.24 -8.81 -9.03
N GLY A 105 1.36 -9.33 -8.16
CA GLY A 105 0.85 -10.69 -8.21
C GLY A 105 -0.36 -10.93 -9.10
N ARG A 106 -0.76 -9.96 -9.93
CA ARG A 106 -1.95 -10.12 -10.78
C ARG A 106 -1.81 -11.36 -11.66
N GLY A 107 -2.79 -12.26 -11.56
CA GLY A 107 -2.83 -13.51 -12.32
C GLY A 107 -1.95 -14.64 -11.79
N LYS A 108 -1.22 -14.44 -10.69
CA LYS A 108 -0.52 -15.53 -10.00
C LYS A 108 -1.49 -16.26 -9.05
N PRO A 109 -1.40 -17.60 -8.93
CA PRO A 109 -2.16 -18.33 -7.92
C PRO A 109 -1.75 -17.84 -6.53
N SER A 110 -2.74 -17.65 -5.65
CA SER A 110 -2.51 -17.31 -4.25
C SER A 110 -1.52 -18.32 -3.64
N PRO A 111 -0.54 -17.87 -2.83
CA PRO A 111 0.38 -18.77 -2.16
C PRO A 111 -0.27 -19.54 -0.99
N ILE A 112 -1.53 -19.21 -0.69
CA ILE A 112 -2.42 -19.78 0.33
C ILE A 112 -3.76 -20.18 -0.30
#